data_AF-A0A183KWN2-F1
#
_entry.id   AF-A0A183KWN2-F1
#
_cell.length_a   1.000
_cell.length_b   1.000
_cell.length_c   1.000
_cell.angle_alpha   90.00
_cell.angle_beta   90.00
_cell.angle_gamma   90.00
#
_symmetry.space_group_name_H-M   'P 1'
#
loop_
_entity.id
_entity.type
_entity.pdbx_description
1 polymer ?
#
loop_
_entity_poly.entity_id
_entity_poly.type
_entity_poly.pdbx_seq_one_letter_code
_entity_poly.pdbx_strand_id
1 'polypeptide(L)'
;MASKAACGFAKRPTYKHWVSSGSLQLIEARRSTPGDCEFDHKRRMSRKEIGQSLRKDREAWWSKRANELETAAASVNYRKLFQLIRATGSKKSGVSETICEEDGMPITNIHRRLGRWSEFFEGEFN
;
A
#
# COMPACT_ATOMS: atom_id res chain seq x y z
N MET A 1 14.83 46.64 -6.39
CA MET A 1 14.05 45.61 -7.12
C MET A 1 14.34 44.26 -6.46
N ALA A 2 13.47 43.79 -5.55
CA ALA A 2 13.70 42.54 -4.82
C ALA A 2 13.52 41.34 -5.74
N SER A 3 14.55 40.51 -5.88
CA SER A 3 14.53 39.29 -6.69
C SER A 3 13.54 38.29 -6.11
N LYS A 4 12.46 38.02 -6.85
CA LYS A 4 11.46 37.00 -6.52
C LYS A 4 12.14 35.63 -6.68
N ALA A 5 12.65 35.07 -5.59
CA ALA A 5 13.13 33.69 -5.57
C ALA A 5 11.93 32.77 -5.83
N ALA A 6 11.79 32.32 -7.08
CA ALA A 6 10.78 31.33 -7.44
C ALA A 6 11.27 29.96 -6.95
N CYS A 7 10.87 29.59 -5.73
CA CYS A 7 11.02 28.21 -5.26
C CYS A 7 10.34 27.28 -6.28
N GLY A 8 11.11 26.44 -6.96
CA GLY A 8 10.61 25.53 -7.98
C GLY A 8 9.43 24.71 -7.47
N PHE A 9 8.40 24.53 -8.30
CA PHE A 9 7.26 23.69 -7.95
C PHE A 9 7.74 22.26 -7.77
N ALA A 10 7.76 21.77 -6.53
CA ALA A 10 7.98 20.36 -6.26
C ALA A 10 6.94 19.54 -7.03
N LYS A 11 7.40 18.54 -7.80
CA LYS A 11 6.51 17.66 -8.57
C LYS A 11 5.48 17.03 -7.63
N ARG A 12 4.21 17.12 -8.02
CA ARG A 12 3.10 16.55 -7.23
C ARG A 12 3.26 15.03 -7.18
N PRO A 13 3.26 14.40 -5.99
CA PRO A 13 3.23 12.95 -5.91
C PRO A 13 1.97 12.42 -6.59
N THR A 14 2.09 11.35 -7.37
CA THR A 14 0.93 10.62 -7.88
C THR A 14 0.12 10.11 -6.70
N TYR A 15 -1.14 10.53 -6.60
CA TYR A 15 -1.99 10.13 -5.51
C TYR A 15 -2.36 8.64 -5.64
N LYS A 16 -2.50 7.94 -4.50
CA LYS A 16 -3.02 6.58 -4.47
C LYS A 16 -4.43 6.53 -5.09
N HIS A 17 -4.72 5.49 -5.88
CA HIS A 17 -5.96 5.31 -6.62
C HIS A 17 -7.23 5.21 -5.75
N TRP A 18 -7.11 5.03 -4.43
CA TRP A 18 -8.25 4.90 -3.51
C TRP A 18 -8.71 6.21 -2.90
N VAL A 19 -8.01 7.33 -3.13
CA VAL A 19 -8.42 8.61 -2.55
C VAL A 19 -9.37 9.36 -3.47
N SER A 20 -10.42 9.88 -2.87
CA SER A 20 -11.48 10.59 -3.54
C SER A 20 -11.05 11.99 -3.98
N SER A 21 -11.75 12.53 -4.97
CA SER A 21 -11.60 13.93 -5.40
C SER A 21 -11.86 14.91 -4.25
N GLY A 22 -12.81 14.61 -3.36
CA GLY A 22 -13.10 15.44 -2.17
C GLY A 22 -11.90 15.54 -1.22
N SER A 23 -11.29 14.40 -0.88
CA SER A 23 -10.07 14.38 -0.08
C SER A 23 -8.89 15.10 -0.75
N LEU A 24 -8.78 15.02 -2.08
CA LEU A 24 -7.77 15.76 -2.84
C LEU A 24 -7.97 17.27 -2.71
N GLN A 25 -9.20 17.76 -2.85
CA GLN A 25 -9.51 19.18 -2.69
C GLN A 25 -9.16 19.69 -1.29
N LEU A 26 -9.43 18.93 -0.23
CA LEU A 26 -9.04 19.29 1.14
C LEU A 26 -7.51 19.40 1.29
N ILE A 27 -6.76 18.49 0.67
CA ILE A 27 -5.29 18.51 0.68
C ILE A 27 -4.76 19.72 -0.08
N GLU A 28 -5.34 20.05 -1.23
CA GLU A 28 -4.99 21.24 -2.00
C GLU A 28 -5.31 22.52 -1.24
N ALA A 29 -6.49 22.63 -0.64
CA ALA A 29 -6.89 23.78 0.17
C ALA A 29 -5.94 24.02 1.36
N ARG A 30 -5.52 22.95 2.06
CA ARG A 30 -4.52 23.07 3.12
C ARG A 30 -3.17 23.59 2.61
N ARG A 31 -2.72 23.16 1.43
CA ARG A 31 -1.43 23.59 0.85
C ARG A 31 -1.44 25.08 0.48
N SER A 32 -2.60 25.63 0.15
CA SER A 32 -2.78 27.07 -0.11
C SER A 32 -2.82 27.92 1.16
N THR A 33 -2.82 27.31 2.36
CA THR A 33 -2.83 28.05 3.62
C THR A 33 -1.41 28.54 3.98
N PRO A 34 -1.20 29.84 4.25
CA PRO A 34 0.11 30.41 4.53
C PRO A 34 0.84 29.79 5.73
N GLY A 35 2.15 30.06 5.77
CA GLY A 35 3.14 29.64 6.76
C GLY A 35 2.95 30.18 8.18
N ASP A 36 2.12 31.20 8.36
CA ASP A 36 2.09 32.07 9.55
C ASP A 36 1.41 31.46 10.78
N CYS A 37 1.82 31.89 11.97
CA CYS A 37 1.26 31.44 13.26
C CYS A 37 -0.23 31.77 13.39
N GLU A 38 -0.69 32.86 12.76
CA GLU A 38 -2.12 33.23 12.70
C GLU A 38 -2.99 32.13 12.06
N PHE A 39 -2.42 31.34 11.15
CA PHE A 39 -3.13 30.27 10.45
C PHE A 39 -2.90 28.88 11.07
N ASP A 40 -2.22 28.78 12.21
CA ASP A 40 -1.90 27.49 12.83
C ASP A 40 -3.16 26.74 13.27
N HIS A 41 -4.13 27.46 13.85
CA HIS A 41 -5.40 26.86 14.24
C HIS A 41 -6.13 26.29 13.02
N LYS A 42 -6.23 27.07 11.94
CA LYS A 42 -6.84 26.64 10.66
C LYS A 42 -6.13 25.43 10.08
N ARG A 43 -4.79 25.43 10.04
CA ARG A 43 -4.01 24.29 9.55
C ARG A 43 -4.18 23.05 10.41
N ARG A 44 -4.32 23.20 11.73
CA ARG A 44 -4.60 22.08 12.64
C ARG A 44 -5.97 21.47 12.37
N MET A 45 -6.99 22.30 12.15
CA MET A 45 -8.33 21.84 11.82
C MET A 45 -8.36 21.14 10.46
N SER A 46 -7.78 21.73 9.42
CA SER A 46 -7.69 21.07 8.10
C SER A 46 -6.91 19.75 8.15
N ARG A 47 -5.86 19.63 8.99
CA ARG A 47 -5.17 18.34 9.20
C ARG A 47 -6.09 17.26 9.75
N LYS A 48 -6.94 17.61 10.73
CA LYS A 48 -7.91 16.67 11.32
C LYS A 48 -8.95 16.25 10.28
N GLU A 49 -9.48 17.21 9.53
CA GLU A 49 -10.49 16.98 8.49
C GLU A 49 -9.95 16.09 7.36
N ILE A 50 -8.76 16.40 6.84
CA ILE A 50 -8.06 15.53 5.87
C ILE A 50 -7.87 14.13 6.45
N GLY A 51 -7.44 14.02 7.71
CA GLY A 51 -7.27 12.74 8.38
C GLY A 51 -8.55 11.92 8.44
N GLN A 52 -9.69 12.56 8.73
CA GLN A 52 -11.00 11.91 8.76
C GLN A 52 -11.46 11.50 7.35
N SER A 53 -11.33 12.40 6.37
CA SER A 53 -11.71 12.12 4.97
C SER A 53 -10.92 10.95 4.39
N LEU A 54 -9.61 10.91 4.63
CA LEU A 54 -8.76 9.82 4.18
C LEU A 54 -9.03 8.48 4.90
N ARG A 55 -9.48 8.51 6.16
CA ARG A 55 -9.94 7.29 6.84
C ARG A 55 -11.19 6.75 6.18
N LYS A 56 -12.18 7.61 5.91
CA LYS A 56 -13.42 7.25 5.21
C LYS A 56 -13.14 6.69 3.81
N ASP A 57 -12.30 7.35 3.02
CA ASP A 57 -11.92 6.86 1.69
C ASP A 57 -11.27 5.47 1.77
N ARG A 58 -10.40 5.26 2.75
CA ARG A 58 -9.70 3.98 2.93
C ARG A 58 -10.64 2.87 3.39
N GLU A 59 -11.54 3.17 4.30
CA GLU A 59 -12.59 2.25 4.75
C GLU A 59 -13.48 1.85 3.57
N ALA A 60 -13.99 2.83 2.81
CA ALA A 60 -14.82 2.56 1.63
C ALA A 60 -14.10 1.69 0.60
N TRP A 61 -12.83 1.97 0.34
CA TRP A 61 -12.02 1.16 -0.57
C TRP A 61 -11.83 -0.28 -0.05
N TRP A 62 -11.51 -0.47 1.23
CA TRP A 62 -11.37 -1.80 1.82
C TRP A 62 -12.69 -2.57 1.87
N SER A 63 -13.80 -1.92 2.21
CA SER A 63 -15.13 -2.54 2.23
C SER A 63 -15.52 -3.02 0.83
N LYS A 64 -15.32 -2.19 -0.21
CA LYS A 64 -15.54 -2.61 -1.59
C LYS A 64 -14.69 -3.83 -1.94
N ARG A 65 -13.43 -3.83 -1.53
CA ARG A 65 -12.48 -4.90 -1.82
C ARG A 65 -12.82 -6.21 -1.09
N ALA A 66 -13.30 -6.12 0.15
CA ALA A 66 -13.80 -7.27 0.90
C ALA A 66 -15.02 -7.90 0.21
N ASN A 67 -15.98 -7.08 -0.21
CA ASN A 67 -17.15 -7.56 -0.96
C ASN A 67 -16.75 -8.25 -2.28
N GLU A 68 -15.76 -7.72 -3.00
CA GLU A 68 -15.22 -8.36 -4.21
C GLU A 68 -14.57 -9.73 -3.93
N LEU A 69 -13.90 -9.87 -2.78
CA LEU A 69 -13.29 -11.13 -2.35
C LEU A 69 -14.36 -12.15 -1.95
N GLU A 70 -15.33 -11.75 -1.14
CA GLU A 70 -16.45 -12.60 -0.70
C GLU A 70 -17.27 -13.11 -1.88
N THR A 71 -17.60 -12.22 -2.83
CA THR A 71 -18.32 -12.61 -4.05
C THR A 71 -17.51 -13.58 -4.92
N ALA A 72 -16.20 -13.38 -5.05
CA ALA A 72 -15.34 -14.31 -5.81
C ALA A 72 -15.25 -15.68 -5.15
N ALA A 73 -15.15 -15.73 -3.82
CA ALA A 73 -15.15 -16.97 -3.04
C ALA A 73 -16.49 -17.71 -3.16
N ALA A 74 -17.61 -17.00 -2.99
CA ALA A 74 -18.96 -17.56 -3.12
C ALA A 74 -19.25 -18.07 -4.53
N SER A 75 -18.69 -17.43 -5.56
CA SER A 75 -18.82 -17.86 -6.96
C SER A 75 -17.87 -19.00 -7.35
N VAL A 76 -17.08 -19.54 -6.39
CA VAL A 76 -16.02 -20.54 -6.64
C VAL A 76 -15.01 -20.08 -7.71
N ASN A 77 -14.86 -18.77 -7.90
CA ASN A 77 -13.94 -18.18 -8.88
C ASN A 77 -12.58 -17.94 -8.23
N TYR A 78 -11.85 -19.04 -7.99
CA TYR A 78 -10.55 -19.00 -7.34
C TYR A 78 -9.52 -18.17 -8.13
N ARG A 79 -9.59 -18.14 -9.46
CA ARG A 79 -8.69 -17.31 -10.28
C ARG A 79 -8.84 -15.83 -9.93
N LYS A 80 -10.09 -15.33 -9.89
CA LYS A 80 -10.38 -13.96 -9.50
C LYS A 80 -9.99 -13.70 -8.04
N LEU A 81 -10.29 -14.63 -7.13
CA LEU A 81 -9.92 -14.54 -5.72
C LEU A 81 -8.39 -14.38 -5.54
N PHE A 82 -7.58 -15.22 -6.18
CA PHE A 82 -6.12 -15.13 -6.13
C PHE A 82 -5.58 -13.81 -6.71
N GLN A 83 -6.17 -13.32 -7.81
CA GLN A 83 -5.81 -12.02 -8.38
C GLN A 83 -6.11 -10.87 -7.40
N LEU A 84 -7.26 -10.91 -6.73
CA LEU A 84 -7.65 -9.92 -5.73
C LEU A 84 -6.67 -9.94 -4.54
N ILE A 85 -6.35 -11.13 -3.99
CA ILE A 85 -5.37 -11.30 -2.90
C ILE A 85 -3.99 -10.77 -3.30
N ARG A 86 -3.52 -11.09 -4.51
CA ARG A 86 -2.24 -10.57 -5.04
C ARG A 86 -2.21 -9.04 -5.11
N ALA A 87 -3.32 -8.43 -5.49
CA ALA A 87 -3.44 -6.98 -5.66
C ALA A 87 -3.68 -6.23 -4.34
N THR A 88 -4.25 -6.87 -3.31
CA THR A 88 -4.44 -6.29 -1.97
C THR A 88 -3.27 -6.54 -1.03
N GLY A 89 -2.52 -7.61 -1.27
CA GLY A 89 -1.30 -7.91 -0.54
C GLY A 89 -0.31 -6.76 -0.64
N SER A 90 0.51 -6.58 0.40
CA SER A 90 1.69 -5.75 0.29
C SER A 90 2.51 -6.19 -0.93
N LYS A 91 3.18 -5.25 -1.62
CA LYS A 91 4.28 -5.63 -2.51
C LYS A 91 5.17 -6.55 -1.69
N LYS A 92 5.26 -7.82 -2.08
CA LYS A 92 6.12 -8.78 -1.41
C LYS A 92 7.47 -8.08 -1.25
N SER A 93 8.00 -8.00 -0.02
CA SER A 93 9.46 -7.97 0.11
C SER A 93 9.93 -9.10 -0.79
N GLY A 94 10.90 -8.85 -1.68
CA GLY A 94 11.47 -9.93 -2.47
C GLY A 94 11.74 -11.04 -1.47
N VAL A 95 10.97 -12.13 -1.56
CA VAL A 95 11.25 -13.29 -0.73
C VAL A 95 12.70 -13.58 -1.06
N SER A 96 13.55 -13.67 -0.04
CA SER A 96 14.87 -14.24 -0.25
C SER A 96 14.62 -15.64 -0.77
N GLU A 97 14.53 -15.79 -2.10
CA GLU A 97 14.34 -17.06 -2.78
C GLU A 97 15.56 -17.97 -2.63
N THR A 98 16.62 -17.43 -2.01
CA THR A 98 17.81 -18.14 -1.60
C THR A 98 17.45 -19.12 -0.49
N ILE A 99 17.08 -20.32 -0.91
CA ILE A 99 17.00 -21.50 -0.04
C ILE A 99 18.43 -21.97 0.16
N CYS A 100 18.84 -22.15 1.40
CA CYS A 100 20.18 -22.62 1.76
C CYS A 100 20.13 -24.06 2.27
N GLU A 101 21.24 -24.77 2.10
CA GLU A 101 21.52 -26.02 2.83
C GLU A 101 21.82 -25.74 4.31
N GLU A 102 21.99 -26.79 5.11
CA GLU A 102 22.39 -26.70 6.53
C GLU A 102 23.73 -26.00 6.76
N ASP A 103 24.62 -26.04 5.78
CA ASP A 103 25.90 -25.32 5.78
C ASP A 103 25.76 -23.82 5.48
N GLY A 104 24.54 -23.33 5.22
CA GLY A 104 24.22 -21.95 4.88
C GLY A 104 24.47 -21.59 3.41
N MET A 105 24.93 -22.52 2.58
CA MET A 105 25.22 -22.26 1.17
C MET A 105 23.94 -22.22 0.33
N PRO A 106 23.83 -21.28 -0.62
CA PRO A 106 22.64 -21.13 -1.45
C PRO A 106 22.49 -22.29 -2.44
N ILE A 107 21.30 -22.90 -2.49
CA ILE A 107 20.98 -23.98 -3.41
C ILE A 107 20.73 -23.40 -4.80
N THR A 108 21.63 -23.67 -5.74
CA THR A 108 21.51 -23.23 -7.14
C THR A 108 20.70 -24.19 -8.00
N ASN A 109 20.63 -25.47 -7.61
CA ASN A 109 19.92 -26.52 -8.36
C ASN A 109 18.42 -26.56 -8.04
N ILE A 110 17.57 -26.52 -9.07
CA ILE A 110 16.10 -26.49 -8.91
C ILE A 110 15.52 -27.78 -8.29
N HIS A 111 16.03 -28.96 -8.66
CA HIS A 111 15.57 -30.22 -8.10
C HIS A 111 15.90 -30.31 -6.61
N ARG A 112 17.08 -29.83 -6.21
CA ARG A 112 17.48 -29.77 -4.81
C ARG A 112 16.63 -28.77 -4.01
N ARG A 113 16.29 -27.61 -4.58
CA ARG A 113 15.36 -26.65 -3.96
C ARG A 113 13.99 -27.29 -3.69
N LEU A 114 13.47 -28.07 -4.64
CA LEU A 114 12.21 -28.81 -4.46
C LEU A 114 12.31 -29.87 -3.37
N GLY A 115 13.43 -30.61 -3.31
CA GLY A 115 13.70 -31.55 -2.22
C GLY A 115 13.69 -30.89 -0.85
N ARG A 116 14.37 -29.75 -0.71
CA ARG A 116 14.42 -29.01 0.57
C ARG A 116 13.05 -28.47 1.00
N TRP A 117 12.18 -28.11 0.05
CA TRP A 117 10.78 -27.81 0.35
C TRP A 117 10.00 -29.03 0.85
N SER A 118 10.22 -30.21 0.27
CA SER A 118 9.59 -31.47 0.72
C SER A 118 9.96 -31.78 2.16
N GLU A 119 11.26 -31.76 2.47
CA GLU A 119 11.80 -32.04 3.80
C GLU A 119 11.23 -31.06 4.85
N PHE A 120 11.11 -29.77 4.50
CA PHE A 120 10.51 -28.77 5.38
C PHE A 120 9.05 -29.07 5.71
N PHE A 121 8.23 -29.41 4.71
CA PHE A 121 6.81 -29.71 4.95
C PHE A 121 6.57 -31.07 5.61
N GLU A 122 7.43 -32.06 5.38
CA GLU A 122 7.37 -33.35 6.09
C GLU A 122 7.63 -33.19 7.60
N GLY A 123 8.44 -32.20 8.00
CA GLY A 123 8.70 -31.89 9.41
C GLY A 123 7.59 -31.08 10.10
N GLU A 124 6.80 -30.31 9.37
CA GLU A 124 5.75 -29.42 9.92
C GLU A 124 4.38 -30.08 10.05
N PHE A 125 4.12 -31.16 9.29
CA PHE A 125 2.82 -31.85 9.27
C PHE A 125 2.82 -33.23 9.96
N ASN A 126 3.90 -33.58 10.67
CA ASN A 126 3.98 -34.73 11.57
C ASN A 126 4.05 -34.25 13.03
#